data_AF-A0A842Q5B4-F1
#
_entry.id   AF-A0A842Q5B4-F1
#
_cell.length_a   1.000
_cell.length_b   1.000
_cell.length_c   1.000
_cell.angle_alpha   90.00
_cell.angle_beta   90.00
_cell.angle_gamma   90.00
#
_symmetry.space_group_name_H-M   'P 1'
#
loop_
_entity.id
_entity.type
_entity.pdbx_description
1 polymer ?
#
loop_
_entity_poly.entity_id
_entity_poly.type
_entity_poly.pdbx_seq_one_letter_code
_entity_poly.pdbx_strand_id
1 'polypeptide(L)' 'MKTNNNSGNIGFPTVRLRRLRRSPAIRDILQETRLSVKDLICPVFIKEGIEKTQVIESILIYKEYLFPS' A
#
# COMPACT_ATOMS: atom_id res chain seq x y z
N MET A 1 51.26 21.46 -0.49
CA MET A 1 50.12 20.54 -0.27
C MET A 1 48.88 21.38 -0.04
N LYS A 2 47.87 21.31 -0.91
CA LYS A 2 46.57 21.97 -0.73
C LYS A 2 45.56 20.87 -0.40
N THR A 3 44.86 20.96 0.73
CA THR A 3 43.80 20.03 1.12
C THR A 3 42.50 20.46 0.48
N ASN A 4 41.98 19.64 -0.44
CA ASN A 4 40.74 19.89 -1.19
C ASN A 4 39.55 19.53 -0.30
N ASN A 5 39.28 20.34 0.73
CA ASN A 5 38.13 20.14 1.59
C ASN A 5 36.87 20.66 0.88
N ASN A 6 36.45 19.96 -0.18
CA ASN A 6 35.09 20.08 -0.71
C ASN A 6 34.17 19.31 0.24
N SER A 7 33.84 19.91 1.38
CA SER A 7 32.61 19.59 2.10
C SER A 7 31.44 20.08 1.23
N GLY A 8 31.18 19.33 0.16
CA GLY A 8 30.12 19.61 -0.80
C GLY A 8 28.83 19.77 -0.04
N ASN A 9 28.15 20.89 -0.26
CA ASN A 9 26.90 21.21 0.39
C ASN A 9 25.84 20.14 0.01
N ILE A 10 25.65 19.12 0.86
CA ILE A 10 24.69 17.99 0.70
C ILE A 10 23.23 18.46 0.91
N GLY A 11 23.02 19.76 1.10
CA GLY A 11 21.70 20.36 1.23
C GLY A 11 21.04 20.76 -0.09
N PHE A 12 19.84 21.31 0.03
CA PHE A 12 19.22 22.10 -1.03
C PHE A 12 20.13 23.30 -1.37
N PRO A 13 20.34 23.66 -2.65
CA PRO A 13 19.66 23.20 -3.85
C PRO A 13 20.28 21.99 -4.56
N THR A 14 21.41 21.49 -4.08
CA THR A 14 22.19 20.41 -4.72
C THR A 14 21.42 19.10 -4.69
N VAL A 15 20.89 18.72 -3.52
CA VAL A 15 20.04 17.53 -3.35
C VAL A 15 18.57 17.95 -3.41
N ARG A 16 17.82 17.44 -4.40
CA ARG A 16 16.40 17.72 -4.59
C ARG A 16 15.62 16.43 -4.75
N LEU A 17 15.15 15.88 -3.63
CA LEU A 17 14.38 14.62 -3.58
C LEU A 17 13.13 14.64 -4.49
N ARG A 18 12.54 15.83 -4.72
CA ARG A 18 11.41 15.99 -5.66
C ARG A 18 11.73 15.58 -7.10
N ARG A 19 13.02 15.58 -7.52
CA ARG A 19 13.42 15.14 -8.87
C ARG A 19 13.04 13.68 -9.14
N LEU A 20 13.13 12.82 -8.13
CA LEU A 20 12.76 11.41 -8.20
C LEU A 20 11.25 11.17 -8.18
N ARG A 21 10.45 12.23 -7.99
CA ARG A 21 8.97 12.15 -7.98
C ARG A 21 8.33 12.90 -9.16
N ARG A 22 9.14 13.33 -10.14
CA ARG A 22 8.72 14.24 -11.23
C ARG A 22 7.73 13.60 -12.21
N SER A 23 7.85 12.30 -12.47
CA SER A 23 6.94 11.58 -13.37
C SER A 23 6.49 10.25 -12.76
N PRO A 24 5.35 9.70 -13.20
CA PRO A 24 4.92 8.35 -12.82
C PRO A 24 5.98 7.29 -13.13
N ALA A 25 6.61 7.34 -14.31
CA ALA A 25 7.65 6.37 -14.71
C ALA A 25 8.87 6.35 -13.77
N ILE A 26 9.35 7.52 -13.33
CA ILE A 26 10.48 7.59 -12.37
C ILE A 26 10.06 7.04 -11.01
N ARG A 27 8.81 7.30 -10.60
CA ARG A 27 8.25 6.77 -9.35
C ARG A 27 8.12 5.26 -9.40
N ASP A 28 7.66 4.70 -10.51
CA ASP A 28 7.52 3.24 -10.70
C ASP A 28 8.86 2.50 -10.65
N ILE A 29 9.95 3.11 -11.10
CA ILE A 29 11.29 2.51 -11.01
C ILE A 29 11.80 2.49 -9.57
N LEU A 30 11.50 3.55 -8.80
CA LEU A 30 12.08 3.78 -7.47
C LEU A 30 11.16 3.36 -6.31
N GLN A 31 9.90 3.03 -6.59
CA GLN A 31 8.98 2.60 -5.55
C GLN A 31 9.48 1.29 -4.94
N GLU A 32 9.57 1.24 -3.62
CA GLU A 32 10.12 0.09 -2.89
C GLU A 32 9.06 -0.98 -2.62
N THR A 33 7.87 -0.56 -2.20
CA THR A 33 6.76 -1.46 -1.87
C THR A 33 5.86 -1.69 -3.08
N ARG A 34 5.51 -2.94 -3.37
CA ARG A 34 4.45 -3.32 -4.32
C ARG A 34 3.38 -4.10 -3.57
N LEU A 35 2.14 -3.93 -4.00
CA LEU A 35 1.02 -4.74 -3.56
C LEU A 35 0.50 -5.51 -4.78
N SER A 36 0.30 -6.80 -4.62
CA SER A 36 -0.27 -7.69 -5.62
C SER A 36 -1.51 -8.40 -5.06
N VAL A 37 -2.32 -8.98 -5.93
CA VAL A 37 -3.49 -9.78 -5.51
C VAL A 37 -3.07 -10.97 -4.62
N LYS A 38 -1.83 -11.45 -4.74
CA LYS A 38 -1.30 -12.54 -3.92
C LYS A 38 -1.06 -12.14 -2.46
N ASP A 39 -0.95 -10.84 -2.20
CA ASP A 39 -0.76 -10.29 -0.86
C ASP A 39 -2.09 -10.05 -0.13
N LEU A 40 -3.22 -10.27 -0.82
CA LEU A 40 -4.55 -10.03 -0.29
C LEU A 40 -5.17 -11.32 0.26
N ILE A 41 -5.70 -11.21 1.49
CA ILE A 41 -6.53 -12.25 2.12
C ILE A 41 -7.92 -11.65 2.32
N CYS A 42 -8.95 -12.35 1.83
CA CYS A 42 -10.34 -11.95 2.00
C CYS A 42 -11.00 -12.85 3.07
N PRO A 43 -11.11 -12.40 4.33
CA PRO A 43 -11.83 -13.16 5.35
C PRO A 43 -13.33 -13.17 5.03
N VAL A 44 -13.96 -14.33 5.20
CA VAL A 44 -15.38 -14.54 4.89
C VAL A 44 -16.10 -15.01 6.15
N PHE A 45 -17.27 -14.45 6.42
CA PHE A 45 -18.12 -14.84 7.55
C PHE A 45 -19.22 -15.79 7.06
N ILE A 46 -19.36 -16.93 7.72
CA ILE A 46 -20.28 -18.01 7.34
C ILE A 46 -21.15 -18.35 8.54
N LYS A 47 -22.44 -18.56 8.31
CA LYS A 47 -23.39 -18.99 9.33
C LYS A 47 -24.28 -20.09 8.75
N GLU A 48 -24.47 -21.16 9.51
CA GLU A 48 -25.34 -22.27 9.13
C GLU A 48 -26.81 -21.92 9.42
N GLY A 49 -27.72 -22.42 8.58
CA GLY A 49 -29.17 -22.32 8.82
C GLY A 49 -29.78 -20.94 8.55
N ILE A 50 -29.11 -20.06 7.81
CA ILE A 50 -29.69 -18.76 7.40
C ILE A 50 -30.26 -18.81 5.98
N GLU A 51 -31.49 -18.38 5.78
CA GLU A 51 -32.11 -18.36 4.44
C GLU A 51 -31.64 -17.18 3.57
N LYS A 52 -31.11 -16.13 4.20
CA LYS A 52 -30.69 -14.89 3.55
C LYS A 52 -29.46 -14.31 4.23
N THR A 53 -28.61 -13.67 3.44
CA THR A 53 -27.44 -12.94 3.90
C THR A 53 -27.81 -11.86 4.92
N GLN A 54 -27.10 -11.85 6.05
CA GLN A 54 -27.27 -10.88 7.14
C GLN A 54 -26.12 -9.88 7.16
N VAL A 55 -26.41 -8.64 7.54
CA VAL A 55 -25.40 -7.59 7.73
C VAL A 55 -24.82 -7.73 9.13
N ILE A 56 -23.50 -7.60 9.25
CA ILE A 56 -22.82 -7.54 10.53
C ILE A 56 -22.74 -6.07 10.95
N GLU A 57 -23.62 -5.63 11.85
CA GLU A 57 -23.76 -4.20 12.22
C GLU A 57 -22.46 -3.61 12.79
N SER A 58 -21.69 -4.40 13.52
CA SER A 58 -20.41 -3.98 14.13
C SER A 58 -19.28 -3.84 13.12
N ILE A 59 -19.40 -4.45 11.93
CA ILE A 59 -18.41 -4.34 10.86
C ILE A 59 -19.13 -3.97 9.58
N LEU A 60 -19.31 -2.65 9.41
CA LEU A 60 -19.94 -2.07 8.22
C LEU A 60 -19.31 -2.65 6.94
N ILE A 61 -20.14 -2.99 5.95
CA ILE A 61 -19.81 -3.59 4.63
C ILE A 61 -19.73 -5.14 4.62
N TYR A 62 -19.58 -5.82 5.76
CA TYR A 62 -19.54 -7.29 5.77
C TYR A 62 -20.92 -7.95 5.75
N LYS A 63 -20.96 -9.12 5.13
CA LYS A 63 -22.15 -9.93 4.89
C LYS A 63 -21.86 -11.38 5.26
N GLU A 64 -22.76 -12.01 6.02
CA GLU A 64 -22.71 -13.45 6.28
C GLU A 64 -23.26 -14.24 5.08
N TYR A 65 -22.50 -15.22 4.60
CA TYR A 65 -22.88 -16.04 3.46
C TYR A 65 -23.61 -17.32 3.90
N LEU A 66 -24.62 -17.73 3.11
CA LEU A 66 -25.39 -18.95 3.30
C LEU A 66 -24.54 -20.17 2.93
N PHE A 67 -24.48 -21.15 3.85
CA PHE A 67 -23.92 -22.47 3.58
C PHE A 67 -25.04 -23.51 3.57
N PRO A 68 -25.29 -24.19 2.43
CA PRO A 68 -26.32 -25.22 2.38
C PRO A 68 -25.91 -26.43 3.22
N SER A 69 -26.79 -26.85 4.12
CA SER A 69 -26.71 -28.12 4.86
C SER A 69 -26.95 -29.32 3.93
#